data_AF-A0A974A1J7-F1
#
_entry.id   AF-A0A974A1J7-F1
#
_cell.length_a   1.000
_cell.length_b   1.000
_cell.length_c   1.000
_cell.angle_alpha   90.00
_cell.angle_beta   90.00
_cell.angle_gamma   90.00
#
_symmetry.space_group_name_H-M   'P 1'
#
loop_
_entity.id
_entity.type
_entity.pdbx_description
1 polymer ?
#
loop_
_entity_poly.entity_id
_entity_poly.type
_entity_poly.pdbx_seq_one_letter_code
_entity_poly.pdbx_strand_id
1 'polypeptide(L)'
;MTGFTDYSAKNALNYLTGAKAMPALTGVWLALFTAVGTDAGTGFTEVAGNGYARVQVAGSVATTAATTTASPTITHSAVPSWVTVGMQARDATTGNVVGTVQLVGATTVTLTANAAFAISSGDSITYSAFPDATGSAPVSASNGAQVTFAASTSTGWGTLIAWGLFDASSAGNLTFWDYMGQFSWLPATVTAASPGVITAKAHGYANGDSFIFSTEYGGTAPTFSAGSYTGLQTVAGVTADTFNVTGVNTSASGSGSVRKVASQSMPGGITAQFSASSMTLSLA
;
A
#
# COMPACT_ATOMS: atom_id res chain seq x y z
N MET A 1 -11.93 -5.15 3.73
CA MET A 1 -11.54 -3.71 3.70
C MET A 1 -10.06 -3.69 3.39
N THR A 2 -9.58 -2.72 2.62
CA THR A 2 -8.14 -2.65 2.38
C THR A 2 -7.40 -2.27 3.66
N GLY A 3 -6.17 -2.73 3.80
CA GLY A 3 -5.49 -2.70 5.09
C GLY A 3 -4.69 -3.96 5.36
N PHE A 4 -4.67 -4.36 6.63
CA PHE A 4 -4.09 -5.63 7.03
C PHE A 4 -4.79 -6.80 6.35
N THR A 5 -3.97 -7.71 5.84
CA THR A 5 -4.46 -9.06 5.59
C THR A 5 -4.77 -9.76 6.91
N ASP A 6 -5.55 -10.84 6.83
CA ASP A 6 -5.76 -11.81 7.90
C ASP A 6 -4.45 -12.24 8.56
N TYR A 7 -3.38 -12.41 7.79
CA TYR A 7 -2.06 -12.77 8.29
C TYR A 7 -1.55 -11.71 9.27
N SER A 8 -1.53 -10.44 8.86
CA SER A 8 -1.07 -9.34 9.71
C SER A 8 -1.99 -9.11 10.90
N ALA A 9 -3.31 -9.15 10.70
CA ALA A 9 -4.28 -8.98 11.78
C ALA A 9 -4.13 -10.06 12.86
N LYS A 10 -3.97 -11.33 12.47
CA LYS A 10 -3.75 -12.44 13.40
C LYS A 10 -2.43 -12.28 14.17
N ASN A 11 -1.35 -11.90 13.49
CA ASN A 11 -0.06 -11.68 14.14
C ASN A 11 -0.08 -10.49 15.10
N ALA A 12 -0.71 -9.39 14.73
CA ALA A 12 -0.90 -8.24 15.61
C ALA A 12 -1.70 -8.62 16.86
N LEU A 13 -2.80 -9.37 16.70
CA LEU A 13 -3.59 -9.82 17.85
C LEU A 13 -2.82 -10.81 18.75
N ASN A 14 -2.06 -11.73 18.16
CA ASN A 14 -1.19 -12.64 18.94
C ASN A 14 -0.14 -11.86 19.75
N TYR A 15 0.39 -10.77 19.19
CA TYR A 15 1.32 -9.88 19.88
C TYR A 15 0.65 -9.12 21.03
N LEU A 16 -0.47 -8.47 20.76
CA LEU A 16 -1.21 -7.67 21.75
C LEU A 16 -1.73 -8.52 22.91
N THR A 17 -2.04 -9.79 22.66
CA THR A 17 -2.48 -10.74 23.70
C THR A 17 -1.31 -11.40 24.44
N GLY A 18 -0.05 -11.10 24.07
CA GLY A 18 1.15 -11.71 24.65
C GLY A 18 1.35 -13.18 24.29
N ALA A 19 0.54 -13.73 23.38
CA ALA A 19 0.61 -15.12 22.98
C ALA A 19 1.86 -15.43 22.14
N LYS A 20 2.31 -14.48 21.31
CA LYS A 20 3.51 -14.59 20.46
C LYS A 20 4.16 -13.22 20.29
N ALA A 21 5.46 -13.17 20.01
CA ALA A 21 6.10 -11.93 19.57
C ALA A 21 5.58 -11.52 18.19
N MET A 22 5.53 -10.21 17.91
CA MET A 22 5.26 -9.73 16.56
C MET A 22 6.36 -10.22 15.61
N PRO A 23 6.05 -10.79 14.44
CA PRO A 23 7.08 -11.22 13.49
C PRO A 23 7.97 -10.05 13.07
N ALA A 24 9.28 -10.26 13.10
CA ALA A 24 10.23 -9.30 12.53
C ALA A 24 10.16 -9.35 11.00
N LEU A 25 9.90 -8.20 10.37
CA LEU A 25 9.94 -8.06 8.91
C LEU A 25 11.36 -7.66 8.49
N THR A 26 12.19 -8.63 8.14
CA THR A 26 13.60 -8.41 7.75
C THR A 26 13.74 -7.64 6.44
N GLY A 27 12.70 -7.67 5.61
CA GLY A 27 12.48 -6.77 4.49
C GLY A 27 11.00 -6.66 4.18
N VAL A 28 10.64 -5.63 3.42
CA VAL A 28 9.28 -5.42 2.92
C VAL A 28 9.36 -5.14 1.44
N TRP A 29 8.51 -5.81 0.65
CA TRP A 29 8.50 -5.71 -0.80
C TRP A 29 7.15 -5.24 -1.32
N LEU A 30 7.14 -4.21 -2.15
CA LEU A 30 5.97 -3.73 -2.85
C LEU A 30 5.73 -4.54 -4.13
N ALA A 31 4.51 -5.05 -4.25
CA ALA A 31 3.99 -5.79 -5.39
C ALA A 31 2.82 -5.04 -6.05
N LEU A 32 2.58 -5.33 -7.33
CA LEU A 32 1.49 -4.77 -8.14
C LEU A 32 0.53 -5.88 -8.59
N PHE A 33 -0.76 -5.54 -8.64
CA PHE A 33 -1.83 -6.49 -8.94
C PHE A 33 -2.71 -6.02 -10.10
N THR A 34 -3.08 -6.96 -10.96
CA THR A 34 -4.10 -6.80 -12.02
C THR A 34 -5.47 -7.31 -11.61
N ALA A 35 -5.53 -8.15 -10.57
CA ALA A 35 -6.77 -8.57 -9.92
C ALA A 35 -6.57 -8.64 -8.41
N VAL A 36 -7.63 -8.32 -7.67
CA VAL A 36 -7.64 -8.28 -6.21
C VAL A 36 -8.34 -9.50 -5.66
N GLY A 37 -7.75 -10.06 -4.60
CA GLY A 37 -8.31 -11.18 -3.86
C GLY A 37 -9.10 -10.77 -2.63
N THR A 38 -8.97 -11.58 -1.57
CA THR A 38 -9.59 -11.34 -0.27
C THR A 38 -8.53 -11.05 0.79
N ASP A 39 -8.95 -10.54 1.95
CA ASP A 39 -8.04 -10.27 3.07
C ASP A 39 -7.32 -11.53 3.59
N ALA A 40 -7.77 -12.74 3.22
CA ALA A 40 -7.05 -14.00 3.45
C ALA A 40 -5.70 -14.11 2.70
N GLY A 41 -5.36 -13.14 1.84
CA GLY A 41 -4.15 -13.15 1.02
C GLY A 41 -4.24 -14.05 -0.21
N THR A 42 -5.44 -14.49 -0.58
CA THR A 42 -5.71 -15.39 -1.72
C THR A 42 -6.59 -14.70 -2.76
N GLY A 43 -6.47 -15.12 -4.03
CA GLY A 43 -7.28 -14.60 -5.14
C GLY A 43 -6.69 -13.35 -5.82
N PHE A 44 -5.53 -12.86 -5.38
CA PHE A 44 -4.79 -11.81 -6.07
C PHE A 44 -4.14 -12.35 -7.34
N THR A 45 -4.09 -11.53 -8.38
CA THR A 45 -3.23 -11.78 -9.55
C THR A 45 -2.10 -10.77 -9.53
N GLU A 46 -0.94 -11.21 -9.02
CA GLU A 46 0.30 -10.43 -9.09
C GLU A 46 0.80 -10.37 -10.52
N VAL A 47 1.37 -9.22 -10.90
CA VAL A 47 2.10 -9.11 -12.17
C VAL A 47 3.22 -10.14 -12.20
N ALA A 48 3.46 -10.75 -13.36
CA ALA A 48 4.56 -11.69 -13.56
C ALA A 48 5.16 -11.55 -14.97
N GLY A 49 6.45 -11.88 -15.09
CA GLY A 49 7.18 -11.79 -16.35
C GLY A 49 7.48 -10.34 -16.78
N ASN A 50 7.91 -10.17 -18.03
CA ASN A 50 8.12 -8.85 -18.66
C ASN A 50 8.94 -7.83 -17.84
N GLY A 51 10.02 -8.30 -17.20
CA GLY A 51 10.90 -7.46 -16.38
C GLY A 51 10.34 -7.11 -14.99
N TYR A 52 9.16 -7.61 -14.62
CA TYR A 52 8.59 -7.37 -13.31
C TYR A 52 9.31 -8.16 -12.21
N ALA A 53 9.63 -7.45 -11.14
CA ALA A 53 9.98 -7.99 -9.84
C ALA A 53 9.41 -7.07 -8.77
N ARG A 54 9.09 -7.61 -7.59
CA ARG A 54 8.70 -6.79 -6.45
C ARG A 54 9.84 -5.84 -6.07
N VAL A 55 9.52 -4.62 -5.66
CA VAL A 55 10.53 -3.63 -5.24
C VAL A 55 10.65 -3.66 -3.73
N GLN A 56 11.87 -3.82 -3.21
CA GLN A 56 12.09 -3.73 -1.77
C GLN A 56 11.91 -2.27 -1.31
N VAL A 57 11.04 -2.05 -0.33
CA VAL A 57 10.67 -0.73 0.21
C VAL A 57 11.06 -0.56 1.66
N ALA A 58 11.45 -1.63 2.35
CA ALA A 58 12.12 -1.54 3.64
C ALA A 58 13.08 -2.71 3.87
N GLY A 59 14.08 -2.49 4.73
CA GLY A 59 15.03 -3.52 5.16
C GLY A 59 16.11 -2.92 6.05
N SER A 60 16.94 -3.77 6.67
CA SER A 60 18.03 -3.33 7.55
C SER A 60 19.42 -3.63 7.00
N VAL A 61 20.36 -2.72 7.25
CA VAL A 61 21.77 -2.84 6.85
C VAL A 61 22.66 -2.46 8.03
N ALA A 62 23.63 -3.31 8.36
CA ALA A 62 24.57 -3.02 9.44
C ALA A 62 25.56 -1.90 9.06
N THR A 63 25.90 -1.03 10.01
CA THR A 63 26.97 -0.04 9.83
C THR A 63 28.34 -0.68 10.03
N THR A 64 29.36 -0.10 9.40
CA THR A 64 30.77 -0.48 9.61
C THR A 64 31.54 0.55 10.43
N ALA A 65 31.00 1.75 10.62
CA ALA A 65 31.61 2.82 11.41
C ALA A 65 30.56 3.60 12.21
N ALA A 66 31.00 4.26 13.27
CA ALA A 66 30.16 5.16 14.05
C ALA A 66 29.85 6.45 13.28
N THR A 67 28.67 7.02 13.52
CA THR A 67 28.23 8.32 12.98
C THR A 67 27.85 9.22 14.16
N THR A 68 28.47 10.38 14.29
CA THR A 68 28.14 11.34 15.35
C THR A 68 27.00 12.26 14.91
N THR A 69 26.38 12.97 15.86
CA THR A 69 25.34 13.97 15.58
C THR A 69 25.85 15.24 14.88
N ALA A 70 27.15 15.33 14.63
CA ALA A 70 27.78 16.38 13.82
C ALA A 70 28.03 15.93 12.36
N SER A 71 27.71 14.68 12.02
CA SER A 71 27.93 14.09 10.70
C SER A 71 26.60 13.69 10.05
N PRO A 72 26.42 13.93 8.74
CA PRO A 72 25.27 13.43 8.00
C PRO A 72 25.54 12.05 7.36
N THR A 73 26.72 11.45 7.54
CA THR A 73 27.14 10.27 6.76
C THR A 73 27.07 8.98 7.57
N ILE A 74 26.21 8.06 7.13
CA ILE A 74 26.16 6.67 7.61
C ILE A 74 27.04 5.81 6.71
N THR A 75 27.88 4.95 7.29
CA THR A 75 28.81 4.08 6.55
C THR A 75 28.45 2.61 6.69
N HIS A 76 28.44 1.90 5.57
CA HIS A 76 28.14 0.47 5.43
C HIS A 76 29.29 -0.25 4.69
N SER A 77 29.25 -1.58 4.67
CA SER A 77 30.14 -2.38 3.82
C SER A 77 29.78 -2.27 2.34
N ALA A 78 28.48 -2.26 2.03
CA ALA A 78 27.88 -1.92 0.76
C ALA A 78 26.45 -1.42 1.01
N VAL A 79 26.03 -0.38 0.29
CA VAL A 79 24.65 0.09 0.34
C VAL A 79 23.83 -0.70 -0.70
N PRO A 80 22.79 -1.44 -0.29
CA PRO A 80 21.95 -2.17 -1.22
C PRO A 80 21.23 -1.23 -2.20
N SER A 81 21.03 -1.68 -3.44
CA SER A 81 20.40 -0.88 -4.51
C SER A 81 18.95 -0.47 -4.25
N TRP A 82 18.26 -1.11 -3.31
CA TRP A 82 16.91 -0.74 -2.91
C TRP A 82 16.86 0.45 -1.94
N VAL A 83 17.99 0.83 -1.32
CA VAL A 83 18.08 2.07 -0.53
C VAL A 83 18.09 3.24 -1.51
N THR A 84 17.11 4.13 -1.39
CA THR A 84 16.90 5.26 -2.30
C THR A 84 16.68 6.57 -1.54
N VAL A 85 16.79 7.69 -2.26
CA VAL A 85 16.57 9.04 -1.71
C VAL A 85 15.14 9.18 -1.18
N GLY A 86 15.00 9.83 -0.02
CA GLY A 86 13.73 10.04 0.68
C GLY A 86 13.37 8.95 1.68
N MET A 87 14.10 7.83 1.73
CA MET A 87 13.87 6.81 2.77
C MET A 87 14.22 7.35 4.16
N GLN A 88 13.44 6.97 5.17
CA GLN A 88 13.79 7.22 6.56
C GLN A 88 14.81 6.18 7.01
N ALA A 89 15.88 6.63 7.67
CA ALA A 89 16.87 5.79 8.34
C ALA A 89 16.57 5.74 9.85
N ARG A 90 16.33 4.55 10.38
CA ARG A 90 16.15 4.29 11.81
C ARG A 90 17.26 3.36 12.29
N ASP A 91 17.89 3.71 13.40
CA ASP A 91 18.71 2.76 14.14
C ASP A 91 17.79 1.78 14.87
N ALA A 92 17.71 0.54 14.37
CA ALA A 92 16.89 -0.50 14.94
C ALA A 92 17.46 -1.07 16.24
N THR A 93 18.75 -0.86 16.52
CA THR A 93 19.36 -1.27 17.79
C THR A 93 18.80 -0.42 18.94
N THR A 94 18.71 0.90 18.74
CA THR A 94 18.23 1.84 19.77
C THR A 94 16.76 2.25 19.59
N GLY A 95 16.19 1.99 18.42
CA GLY A 95 14.83 2.38 18.05
C GLY A 95 14.68 3.84 17.62
N ASN A 96 15.76 4.59 17.42
CA ASN A 96 15.71 6.03 17.11
C ASN A 96 15.74 6.33 15.60
N VAL A 97 14.98 7.34 15.16
CA VAL A 97 15.09 7.87 13.79
C VAL A 97 16.36 8.70 13.67
N VAL A 98 17.26 8.31 12.77
CA VAL A 98 18.56 8.97 12.57
C VAL A 98 18.44 10.12 11.57
N GLY A 99 17.63 9.96 10.52
CA GLY A 99 17.39 11.01 9.53
C GLY A 99 16.74 10.49 8.25
N THR A 100 16.79 11.30 7.19
CA THR A 100 16.25 10.98 5.86
C THR A 100 17.38 10.92 4.84
N VAL A 101 17.36 9.92 3.97
CA VAL A 101 18.37 9.73 2.91
C VAL A 101 18.30 10.85 1.88
N GLN A 102 19.41 11.54 1.65
CA GLN A 102 19.57 12.53 0.58
C GLN A 102 20.43 12.03 -0.60
N LEU A 103 21.47 11.26 -0.31
CA LEU A 103 22.36 10.72 -1.34
C LEU A 103 22.76 9.28 -0.98
N VAL A 104 22.81 8.42 -2.00
CA VAL A 104 23.24 7.03 -1.88
C VAL A 104 24.53 6.85 -2.67
N GLY A 105 25.61 6.51 -1.97
CA GLY A 105 26.88 6.06 -2.55
C GLY A 105 27.06 4.54 -2.41
N ALA A 106 28.16 3.99 -2.92
CA ALA A 106 28.41 2.56 -2.89
C ALA A 106 28.54 1.98 -1.46
N THR A 107 29.13 2.75 -0.53
CA THR A 107 29.38 2.35 0.86
C THR A 107 28.85 3.35 1.89
N THR A 108 28.26 4.45 1.45
CA THR A 108 27.82 5.54 2.33
C THR A 108 26.45 6.04 1.96
N VAL A 109 25.66 6.38 2.97
CA VAL A 109 24.41 7.14 2.83
C VAL A 109 24.62 8.50 3.45
N THR A 110 24.30 9.57 2.72
CA THR A 110 24.30 10.94 3.26
C THR A 110 22.87 11.35 3.56
N LEU A 111 22.64 11.81 4.79
CA LEU A 111 21.36 12.27 5.30
C LEU A 111 21.10 13.73 4.89
N THR A 112 19.83 14.16 4.93
CA THR A 112 19.41 15.53 4.63
C THR A 112 19.91 16.58 5.64
N ALA A 113 20.22 16.14 6.85
CA ALA A 113 20.83 16.90 7.92
C ALA A 113 21.83 16.00 8.65
N ASN A 114 22.59 16.57 9.58
CA ASN A 114 23.39 15.74 10.48
C ASN A 114 22.50 14.73 11.23
N ALA A 115 23.06 13.57 11.57
CA ALA A 115 22.34 12.52 12.27
C ALA A 115 21.68 13.06 13.55
N ALA A 116 20.38 12.82 13.72
CA ALA A 116 19.64 13.26 14.89
C ALA A 116 20.10 12.51 16.16
N PHE A 117 20.55 11.27 16.00
CA PHE A 117 21.11 10.43 17.05
C PHE A 117 22.40 9.80 16.56
N ALA A 118 23.35 9.61 17.48
CA ALA A 118 24.60 8.94 17.16
C ALA A 118 24.35 7.46 16.86
N ILE A 119 25.10 6.92 15.91
CA ILE A 119 25.10 5.50 15.53
C ILE A 119 26.49 4.93 15.88
N SER A 120 26.53 3.69 16.35
CA SER A 120 27.75 2.92 16.60
C SER A 120 28.12 2.03 15.41
N SER A 121 29.37 1.55 15.36
CA SER A 121 29.74 0.50 14.41
C SER A 121 29.01 -0.80 14.76
N GLY A 122 28.46 -1.48 13.77
CA GLY A 122 27.68 -2.71 13.94
C GLY A 122 26.19 -2.51 14.21
N ASP A 123 25.72 -1.27 14.36
CA ASP A 123 24.28 -0.98 14.51
C ASP A 123 23.51 -1.34 13.25
N SER A 124 22.28 -1.83 13.43
CA SER A 124 21.39 -2.20 12.34
C SER A 124 20.54 -1.01 11.94
N ILE A 125 20.76 -0.45 10.74
CA ILE A 125 19.97 0.68 10.25
C ILE A 125 18.86 0.17 9.34
N THR A 126 17.61 0.34 9.78
CA THR A 126 16.44 0.14 8.94
C THR A 126 16.23 1.34 8.04
N TYR A 127 16.25 1.11 6.73
CA TYR A 127 15.80 2.07 5.74
C TYR A 127 14.38 1.72 5.33
N SER A 128 13.48 2.69 5.34
CA SER A 128 12.08 2.51 4.96
C SER A 128 11.59 3.61 4.02
N ALA A 129 10.91 3.24 2.95
CA ALA A 129 10.18 4.16 2.08
C ALA A 129 8.98 4.79 2.81
N PHE A 130 8.52 4.21 3.91
CA PHE A 130 7.42 4.71 4.74
C PHE A 130 7.98 5.20 6.08
N PRO A 131 8.01 6.53 6.31
CA PRO A 131 8.26 7.11 7.62
C PRO A 131 7.21 6.67 8.64
N ASP A 132 7.44 7.04 9.90
CA ASP A 132 6.53 6.75 11.00
C ASP A 132 5.09 7.15 10.73
N ALA A 133 4.18 6.29 11.16
CA ALA A 133 2.77 6.55 11.05
C ALA A 133 2.37 7.76 11.93
N THR A 134 1.42 8.53 11.44
CA THR A 134 0.90 9.76 12.08
C THR A 134 -0.63 9.77 12.06
N GLY A 135 -1.23 10.75 12.74
CA GLY A 135 -2.68 10.94 12.73
C GLY A 135 -3.42 10.13 13.81
N SER A 136 -4.74 10.27 13.81
CA SER A 136 -5.66 9.59 14.73
C SER A 136 -6.98 9.37 14.01
N ALA A 137 -7.45 8.12 13.93
CA ALA A 137 -8.73 7.75 13.32
C ALA A 137 -8.97 8.37 11.92
N PRO A 138 -8.17 8.05 10.90
CA PRO A 138 -7.22 6.92 10.86
C PRO A 138 -5.78 7.30 11.22
N VAL A 139 -5.02 6.29 11.66
CA VAL A 139 -3.55 6.36 11.69
C VAL A 139 -3.04 6.01 10.30
N SER A 140 -2.05 6.75 9.80
CA SER A 140 -1.56 6.56 8.43
C SER A 140 -0.06 6.78 8.28
N ALA A 141 0.54 6.07 7.33
CA ALA A 141 1.91 6.27 6.88
C ALA A 141 1.91 6.45 5.36
N SER A 142 2.38 7.60 4.89
CA SER A 142 2.58 7.85 3.46
C SER A 142 4.03 7.60 3.07
N ASN A 143 4.28 7.14 1.86
CA ASN A 143 5.65 6.92 1.41
C ASN A 143 6.43 8.27 1.36
N GLY A 144 7.59 8.34 2.02
CA GLY A 144 8.52 9.46 1.94
C GLY A 144 9.51 9.35 0.78
N ALA A 145 9.80 8.13 0.33
CA ALA A 145 10.65 7.86 -0.83
C ALA A 145 9.82 7.55 -2.08
N GLN A 146 10.34 7.93 -3.24
CA GLN A 146 9.80 7.46 -4.51
C GLN A 146 10.10 5.96 -4.67
N VAL A 147 9.08 5.18 -5.05
CA VAL A 147 9.24 3.75 -5.35
C VAL A 147 9.15 3.56 -6.86
N THR A 148 10.19 2.96 -7.46
CA THR A 148 10.29 2.79 -8.91
C THR A 148 10.51 1.32 -9.26
N PHE A 149 9.69 0.78 -10.16
CA PHE A 149 9.86 -0.57 -10.70
C PHE A 149 10.80 -0.54 -11.93
N ALA A 150 11.34 -1.70 -12.31
CA ALA A 150 12.00 -1.83 -13.61
C ALA A 150 10.98 -1.56 -14.75
N ALA A 151 11.43 -1.03 -15.89
CA ALA A 151 10.53 -0.81 -17.02
C ALA A 151 9.90 -2.13 -17.48
N SER A 152 8.61 -2.12 -17.78
CA SER A 152 7.95 -3.24 -18.43
C SER A 152 8.61 -3.52 -19.78
N THR A 153 8.71 -4.79 -20.16
CA THR A 153 9.19 -5.15 -21.51
C THR A 153 8.02 -5.41 -22.46
N SER A 154 8.27 -5.98 -23.64
CA SER A 154 7.37 -6.12 -24.80
C SER A 154 5.86 -6.07 -24.54
N THR A 155 5.28 -7.04 -23.81
CA THR A 155 3.82 -7.16 -23.64
C THR A 155 3.25 -6.37 -22.47
N GLY A 156 4.08 -5.68 -21.68
CA GLY A 156 3.62 -4.89 -20.54
C GLY A 156 3.12 -5.73 -19.36
N TRP A 157 2.37 -5.11 -18.46
CA TRP A 157 1.87 -5.73 -17.21
C TRP A 157 0.34 -5.74 -17.10
N GLY A 158 -0.37 -5.41 -18.19
CA GLY A 158 -1.83 -5.30 -18.18
C GLY A 158 -2.30 -4.02 -17.48
N THR A 159 -3.49 -4.05 -16.87
CA THR A 159 -4.05 -2.93 -16.11
C THR A 159 -3.87 -3.17 -14.63
N LEU A 160 -3.07 -2.32 -13.99
CA LEU A 160 -2.87 -2.33 -12.55
C LEU A 160 -4.05 -1.67 -11.85
N ILE A 161 -4.53 -2.29 -10.78
CA ILE A 161 -5.67 -1.80 -10.00
C ILE A 161 -5.41 -1.79 -8.50
N ALA A 162 -4.34 -2.46 -8.04
CA ALA A 162 -4.00 -2.55 -6.63
C ALA A 162 -2.50 -2.79 -6.43
N TRP A 163 -2.07 -2.63 -5.19
CA TRP A 163 -0.71 -2.89 -4.73
C TRP A 163 -0.74 -3.63 -3.39
N GLY A 164 0.37 -4.27 -3.04
CA GLY A 164 0.50 -5.00 -1.78
C GLY A 164 1.92 -5.02 -1.25
N LEU A 165 2.05 -5.17 0.07
CA LEU A 165 3.32 -5.37 0.75
C LEU A 165 3.49 -6.83 1.13
N PHE A 166 4.66 -7.38 0.84
CA PHE A 166 5.04 -8.74 1.16
C PHE A 166 6.24 -8.76 2.11
N ASP A 167 6.35 -9.84 2.88
CA ASP A 167 7.50 -10.15 3.73
C ASP A 167 8.64 -10.89 3.01
N ALA A 168 8.55 -11.07 1.68
CA ALA A 168 9.58 -11.70 0.85
C ALA A 168 9.62 -11.14 -0.58
N SER A 169 10.78 -11.24 -1.22
CA SER A 169 11.00 -10.83 -2.62
C SER A 169 10.24 -11.70 -3.64
N SER A 170 9.88 -12.92 -3.25
CA SER A 170 9.07 -13.87 -4.02
C SER A 170 8.34 -14.80 -3.05
N ALA A 171 7.16 -15.28 -3.42
CA ALA A 171 6.27 -15.99 -2.49
C ALA A 171 5.96 -15.12 -1.26
N GLY A 172 6.17 -15.62 -0.03
CA GLY A 172 5.90 -14.88 1.20
C GLY A 172 4.41 -14.63 1.47
N ASN A 173 4.15 -13.94 2.56
CA ASN A 173 2.82 -13.54 2.98
C ASN A 173 2.54 -12.11 2.55
N LEU A 174 1.37 -11.88 1.97
CA LEU A 174 0.83 -10.54 1.79
C LEU A 174 0.50 -9.99 3.19
N THR A 175 1.12 -8.90 3.58
CA THR A 175 0.95 -8.29 4.91
C THR A 175 -0.03 -7.12 4.89
N PHE A 176 -0.07 -6.38 3.80
CA PHE A 176 -0.95 -5.23 3.61
C PHE A 176 -1.29 -5.09 2.13
N TRP A 177 -2.48 -4.63 1.79
CA TRP A 177 -2.82 -4.28 0.41
C TRP A 177 -3.86 -3.18 0.34
N ASP A 178 -3.85 -2.44 -0.78
CA ASP A 178 -4.90 -1.47 -1.10
C ASP A 178 -5.11 -1.35 -2.61
N TYR A 179 -6.28 -0.85 -3.01
CA TYR A 179 -6.55 -0.44 -4.38
C TYR A 179 -5.71 0.79 -4.74
N MET A 180 -5.41 0.94 -6.03
CA MET A 180 -4.71 2.10 -6.54
C MET A 180 -5.55 3.38 -6.40
N GLY A 181 -4.85 4.51 -6.31
CA GLY A 181 -5.41 5.84 -6.06
C GLY A 181 -5.52 6.15 -4.58
N GLN A 182 -5.26 7.39 -4.19
CA GLN A 182 -5.41 7.88 -2.81
C GLN A 182 -6.84 8.36 -2.57
N PHE A 183 -7.79 7.42 -2.57
CA PHE A 183 -9.20 7.72 -2.34
C PHE A 183 -9.65 7.13 -1.01
N SER A 184 -10.43 7.89 -0.25
CA SER A 184 -11.00 7.42 1.01
C SER A 184 -12.10 6.39 0.76
N TRP A 185 -12.22 5.43 1.66
CA TRP A 185 -13.43 4.64 1.80
C TRP A 185 -14.55 5.51 2.36
N LEU A 186 -15.70 5.47 1.70
CA LEU A 186 -16.86 6.25 2.09
C LEU A 186 -18.00 5.30 2.45
N PRO A 187 -18.65 5.48 3.62
CA PRO A 187 -19.87 4.78 3.95
C PRO A 187 -20.92 4.99 2.87
N ALA A 188 -21.64 3.92 2.53
CA ALA A 188 -22.60 3.91 1.45
C ALA A 188 -23.81 3.03 1.76
N THR A 189 -24.96 3.44 1.23
CA THR A 189 -26.19 2.65 1.24
C THR A 189 -26.57 2.25 -0.17
N VAL A 190 -27.11 1.05 -0.31
CA VAL A 190 -27.61 0.49 -1.56
C VAL A 190 -29.14 0.44 -1.50
N THR A 191 -29.80 0.94 -2.53
CA THR A 191 -31.27 0.84 -2.67
C THR A 191 -31.63 -0.29 -3.62
N ALA A 192 -32.77 -0.95 -3.40
CA ALA A 192 -33.32 -1.89 -4.38
C ALA A 192 -33.82 -1.11 -5.61
N ALA A 193 -33.12 -1.25 -6.74
CA ALA A 193 -33.38 -0.50 -7.96
C ALA A 193 -32.78 -1.20 -9.20
N SER A 194 -33.31 -0.84 -10.38
CA SER A 194 -32.81 -1.29 -11.69
C SER A 194 -32.70 -0.10 -12.64
N PRO A 195 -31.51 0.45 -12.93
CA PRO A 195 -30.19 0.03 -12.43
C PRO A 195 -30.02 0.20 -10.91
N GLY A 196 -29.10 -0.57 -10.32
CA GLY A 196 -28.79 -0.49 -8.89
C GLY A 196 -28.22 0.88 -8.53
N VAL A 197 -28.69 1.42 -7.40
CA VAL A 197 -28.37 2.79 -6.93
C VAL A 197 -27.58 2.74 -5.63
N ILE A 198 -26.49 3.49 -5.58
CA ILE A 198 -25.67 3.68 -4.39
C ILE A 198 -25.73 5.16 -3.98
N THR A 199 -25.84 5.40 -2.68
CA THR A 199 -25.70 6.74 -2.08
C THR A 199 -24.48 6.77 -1.18
N ALA A 200 -23.56 7.71 -1.42
CA ALA A 200 -22.37 7.94 -0.62
C ALA A 200 -22.11 9.45 -0.52
N LYS A 201 -22.05 10.00 0.70
CA LYS A 201 -21.97 11.45 0.89
C LYS A 201 -20.65 12.00 0.33
N ALA A 202 -20.73 13.10 -0.42
CA ALA A 202 -19.58 13.84 -0.94
C ALA A 202 -18.57 12.96 -1.69
N HIS A 203 -19.07 11.99 -2.46
CA HIS A 203 -18.22 10.97 -3.07
C HIS A 203 -17.27 11.52 -4.16
N GLY A 204 -17.64 12.62 -4.83
CA GLY A 204 -16.79 13.25 -5.84
C GLY A 204 -16.50 12.36 -7.06
N TYR A 205 -17.37 11.38 -7.32
CA TYR A 205 -17.24 10.47 -8.48
C TYR A 205 -17.91 11.08 -9.70
N ALA A 206 -17.36 10.77 -10.87
CA ALA A 206 -17.90 11.11 -12.18
C ALA A 206 -18.36 9.84 -12.93
N ASN A 207 -19.24 10.02 -13.92
CA ASN A 207 -19.63 8.92 -14.81
C ASN A 207 -18.39 8.36 -15.51
N GLY A 208 -18.25 7.04 -15.51
CA GLY A 208 -17.09 6.32 -16.05
C GLY A 208 -15.97 6.06 -15.03
N ASP A 209 -16.03 6.64 -13.83
CA ASP A 209 -15.10 6.28 -12.77
C ASP A 209 -15.23 4.81 -12.39
N SER A 210 -14.08 4.20 -12.08
CA SER A 210 -14.02 2.87 -11.52
C SER A 210 -14.10 2.94 -9.99
N PHE A 211 -14.90 2.06 -9.39
CA PHE A 211 -15.03 1.97 -7.94
C PHE A 211 -15.20 0.52 -7.51
N ILE A 212 -15.06 0.29 -6.22
CA ILE A 212 -15.36 -0.99 -5.59
C ILE A 212 -16.36 -0.78 -4.45
N PHE A 213 -17.08 -1.85 -4.12
CA PHE A 213 -18.00 -1.89 -3.00
C PHE A 213 -17.56 -2.99 -2.04
N SER A 214 -17.67 -2.73 -0.74
CA SER A 214 -17.46 -3.72 0.30
C SER A 214 -18.60 -3.65 1.29
N THR A 215 -19.23 -4.78 1.58
CA THR A 215 -20.22 -4.85 2.66
C THR A 215 -19.54 -4.56 4.00
N GLU A 216 -20.16 -3.71 4.81
CA GLU A 216 -19.64 -3.35 6.13
C GLU A 216 -19.65 -4.58 7.05
N TYR A 217 -18.68 -4.66 7.97
CA TYR A 217 -18.71 -5.69 9.02
C TYR A 217 -19.96 -5.49 9.90
N GLY A 218 -20.81 -6.53 9.97
CA GLY A 218 -22.11 -6.42 10.65
C GLY A 218 -23.20 -5.69 9.85
N GLY A 219 -22.90 -5.23 8.62
CA GLY A 219 -23.86 -4.62 7.71
C GLY A 219 -24.76 -5.64 7.00
N THR A 220 -25.73 -5.13 6.24
CA THR A 220 -26.62 -5.97 5.41
C THR A 220 -26.12 -5.99 3.97
N ALA A 221 -25.77 -7.17 3.45
CA ALA A 221 -25.40 -7.30 2.05
C ALA A 221 -26.61 -7.04 1.13
N PRO A 222 -26.47 -6.25 0.04
CA PRO A 222 -27.54 -6.11 -0.94
C PRO A 222 -27.76 -7.43 -1.70
N THR A 223 -28.97 -7.64 -2.20
CA THR A 223 -29.27 -8.75 -3.13
C THR A 223 -29.42 -8.22 -4.55
N PHE A 224 -29.15 -9.08 -5.53
CA PHE A 224 -29.08 -8.69 -6.94
C PHE A 224 -30.10 -9.45 -7.78
N SER A 225 -30.74 -8.76 -8.72
CA SER A 225 -31.55 -9.36 -9.78
C SER A 225 -30.79 -9.46 -11.11
N ALA A 226 -29.68 -8.74 -11.25
CA ALA A 226 -28.71 -8.89 -12.33
C ALA A 226 -27.33 -8.38 -11.88
N GLY A 227 -26.27 -9.06 -12.29
CA GLY A 227 -24.89 -8.68 -11.93
C GLY A 227 -24.57 -8.90 -10.45
N SER A 228 -23.50 -8.27 -9.99
CA SER A 228 -23.10 -8.22 -8.58
C SER A 228 -22.15 -7.04 -8.36
N TYR A 229 -21.92 -6.64 -7.11
CA TYR A 229 -20.89 -5.67 -6.76
C TYR A 229 -19.51 -6.29 -6.51
N THR A 230 -19.26 -7.51 -7.01
CA THR A 230 -17.94 -8.15 -6.93
C THR A 230 -17.01 -7.58 -7.99
N GLY A 231 -15.80 -7.20 -7.58
CA GLY A 231 -14.80 -6.64 -8.49
C GLY A 231 -15.06 -5.18 -8.88
N LEU A 232 -14.31 -4.69 -9.86
CA LEU A 232 -14.33 -3.30 -10.28
C LEU A 232 -15.66 -2.96 -10.98
N GLN A 233 -16.36 -1.96 -10.44
CA GLN A 233 -17.65 -1.47 -10.93
C GLN A 233 -17.46 -0.13 -11.64
N THR A 234 -18.40 0.23 -12.51
CA THR A 234 -18.39 1.52 -13.24
C THR A 234 -19.52 2.42 -12.76
N VAL A 235 -19.17 3.64 -12.38
CA VAL A 235 -20.11 4.70 -11.99
C VAL A 235 -20.90 5.20 -13.21
N ALA A 236 -22.20 5.35 -13.08
CA ALA A 236 -23.09 5.96 -14.07
C ALA A 236 -24.17 6.81 -13.40
N GLY A 237 -24.86 7.67 -14.15
CA GLY A 237 -26.03 8.42 -13.67
C GLY A 237 -25.81 9.25 -12.40
N VAL A 238 -24.61 9.81 -12.18
CA VAL A 238 -24.30 10.59 -10.98
C VAL A 238 -25.27 11.76 -10.80
N THR A 239 -25.87 11.87 -9.61
CA THR A 239 -26.73 12.97 -9.18
C THR A 239 -26.45 13.29 -7.70
N ALA A 240 -25.77 14.42 -7.44
CA ALA A 240 -25.36 14.82 -6.08
C ALA A 240 -24.58 13.70 -5.35
N ASP A 241 -25.17 13.11 -4.29
CA ASP A 241 -24.55 12.05 -3.48
C ASP A 241 -24.93 10.63 -3.96
N THR A 242 -25.64 10.51 -5.08
CA THR A 242 -26.12 9.21 -5.60
C THR A 242 -25.57 8.91 -6.99
N PHE A 243 -25.40 7.62 -7.28
CA PHE A 243 -25.02 7.15 -8.61
C PHE A 243 -25.56 5.74 -8.87
N ASN A 244 -25.72 5.44 -10.16
CA ASN A 244 -26.09 4.13 -10.67
C ASN A 244 -24.85 3.28 -10.94
N VAL A 245 -25.03 1.97 -10.99
CA VAL A 245 -23.97 1.02 -11.33
C VAL A 245 -24.27 0.36 -12.67
N THR A 246 -23.37 0.53 -13.65
CA THR A 246 -23.54 -0.04 -14.99
C THR A 246 -23.61 -1.57 -14.93
N GLY A 247 -24.67 -2.15 -15.49
CA GLY A 247 -24.82 -3.60 -15.62
C GLY A 247 -25.23 -4.34 -14.34
N VAL A 248 -25.60 -3.63 -13.27
CA VAL A 248 -26.04 -4.24 -12.00
C VAL A 248 -27.44 -3.76 -11.64
N ASN A 249 -28.31 -4.69 -11.23
CA ASN A 249 -29.65 -4.42 -10.69
C ASN A 249 -29.76 -5.03 -9.29
N THR A 250 -30.29 -4.28 -8.33
CA THR A 250 -30.42 -4.66 -6.92
C THR A 250 -31.88 -4.95 -6.58
N SER A 251 -32.14 -6.05 -5.88
CA SER A 251 -33.49 -6.49 -5.47
C SER A 251 -33.79 -6.30 -3.98
N ALA A 252 -32.78 -6.04 -3.15
CA ALA A 252 -32.93 -5.61 -1.77
C ALA A 252 -31.85 -4.58 -1.41
N SER A 253 -32.17 -3.72 -0.44
CA SER A 253 -31.24 -2.73 0.09
C SER A 253 -30.08 -3.36 0.86
N GLY A 254 -28.98 -2.61 0.99
CA GLY A 254 -27.83 -3.02 1.79
C GLY A 254 -27.02 -1.82 2.28
N SER A 255 -26.02 -2.09 3.12
CA SER A 255 -25.06 -1.10 3.62
C SER A 255 -23.64 -1.58 3.40
N GLY A 256 -22.73 -0.63 3.24
CA GLY A 256 -21.33 -0.92 2.98
C GLY A 256 -20.49 0.32 2.87
N SER A 257 -19.37 0.18 2.18
CA SER A 257 -18.50 1.29 1.81
C SER A 257 -18.12 1.19 0.35
N VAL A 258 -17.94 2.35 -0.27
CA VAL A 258 -17.39 2.47 -1.62
C VAL A 258 -16.06 3.19 -1.60
N ARG A 259 -15.23 2.89 -2.58
CA ARG A 259 -13.99 3.61 -2.81
C ARG A 259 -13.74 3.69 -4.31
N LYS A 260 -13.37 4.87 -4.79
CA LYS A 260 -12.86 5.03 -6.15
C LYS A 260 -11.53 4.27 -6.30
N VAL A 261 -11.30 3.74 -7.49
CA VAL A 261 -10.09 2.99 -7.82
C VAL A 261 -9.47 3.64 -9.05
N ALA A 262 -8.20 3.98 -8.95
CA ALA A 262 -7.42 4.31 -10.13
C ALA A 262 -7.02 3.03 -10.85
N SER A 263 -7.18 2.99 -12.17
CA SER A 263 -6.74 1.88 -13.02
C SER A 263 -5.67 2.40 -13.95
N GLN A 264 -4.52 1.75 -13.99
CA GLN A 264 -3.39 2.18 -14.83
C GLN A 264 -3.02 1.09 -15.84
N SER A 265 -3.24 1.35 -17.13
CA SER A 265 -2.71 0.49 -18.18
C SER A 265 -1.19 0.61 -18.22
N MET A 266 -0.51 -0.54 -18.29
CA MET A 266 0.94 -0.66 -18.37
C MET A 266 1.35 -1.41 -19.64
N PRO A 267 1.34 -0.76 -20.82
CA PRO A 267 1.96 -1.31 -22.04
C PRO A 267 3.47 -1.53 -21.88
N GLY A 268 4.09 -2.19 -22.85
CA GLY A 268 5.53 -2.41 -22.85
C GLY A 268 6.34 -1.11 -22.95
N GLY A 269 7.48 -1.07 -22.25
CA GLY A 269 8.38 0.08 -22.22
C GLY A 269 8.04 1.14 -21.18
N ILE A 270 7.07 0.89 -20.30
CA ILE A 270 6.60 1.84 -19.29
C ILE A 270 7.12 1.46 -17.91
N THR A 271 7.57 2.45 -17.14
CA THR A 271 7.99 2.30 -15.75
C THR A 271 6.84 2.68 -14.82
N ALA A 272 6.47 1.78 -13.90
CA ALA A 272 5.60 2.14 -12.79
C ALA A 272 6.40 2.87 -11.72
N GLN A 273 5.88 4.00 -11.27
CA GLN A 273 6.51 4.82 -10.25
C GLN A 273 5.47 5.43 -9.33
N PHE A 274 5.75 5.35 -8.05
CA PHE A 274 5.00 6.02 -7.00
C PHE A 274 5.87 7.14 -6.46
N SER A 275 5.50 8.38 -6.76
CA SER A 275 6.17 9.55 -6.20
C SER A 275 6.04 9.56 -4.67
N ALA A 276 6.92 10.29 -3.99
CA ALA A 276 6.73 10.56 -2.57
C ALA A 276 5.31 11.11 -2.31
N SER A 277 4.71 10.68 -1.20
CA SER A 277 3.36 11.03 -0.76
C SER A 277 2.22 10.60 -1.69
N SER A 278 2.45 9.66 -2.63
CA SER A 278 1.41 9.15 -3.55
C SER A 278 0.82 7.80 -3.11
N MET A 279 1.41 7.16 -2.10
CA MET A 279 0.91 5.94 -1.47
C MET A 279 0.68 6.19 0.01
N THR A 280 -0.45 5.71 0.52
CA THR A 280 -0.80 5.84 1.93
C THR A 280 -1.28 4.49 2.45
N LEU A 281 -0.65 4.03 3.53
CA LEU A 281 -1.16 2.95 4.36
C LEU A 281 -2.01 3.60 5.44
N SER A 282 -3.23 3.12 5.64
CA SER A 282 -4.11 3.59 6.72
C SER A 282 -4.65 2.41 7.52
N LEU A 283 -4.73 2.60 8.83
CA LEU A 283 -5.39 1.69 9.77
C LEU A 283 -6.39 2.52 10.59
N ALA A 284 -7.59 1.97 10.76
CA ALA A 284 -8.68 2.56 11.53
C ALA A 284 -8.76 1.94 12.92
#